data_AF-A0A131XTL2-F1
#
_entry.id   AF-A0A131XTL2-F1
#
_cell.length_a   1.000
_cell.length_b   1.000
_cell.length_c   1.000
_cell.angle_alpha   90.00
_cell.angle_beta   90.00
_cell.angle_gamma   90.00
#
_symmetry.space_group_name_H-M   'P 1'
#
loop_
_entity.id
_entity.type
_entity.pdbx_description
1 polymer ?
#
loop_
_entity_poly.entity_id
_entity_poly.type
_entity_poly.pdbx_seq_one_letter_code
_entity_poly.pdbx_strand_id
1 'polypeptide(L)'
;TSAEETAKVIELRRKNPELRRNDILQNLIDAEYEEQAAKQTSSDKTTNGMEKGLHRDRTLSSEKIIQNSTVLFVAGFETTASALSYLTFALGKYPAVQDKVRQEAQEVLSNHGKLDYETITQKMKYVGQVISETMRIWPPALTFTTRQAKEDFEYKGIKYKAGTCIMSPVLQIHRDKRFFPDPMKFDPDRFSEENEGIISKIAFQPFGIGPRNCAGMRLALLEIAYTVVKMTQHFRWE
;
A
#
# COMPACT_ATOMS: atom_id res chain seq x y z
N THR A 1 13.11 -18.22 10.15
CA THR A 1 12.78 -17.34 8.98
C THR A 1 11.53 -16.51 9.29
N SER A 2 11.24 -15.43 8.55
CA SER A 2 10.00 -14.64 8.76
C SER A 2 8.71 -15.48 8.66
N ALA A 3 8.75 -16.57 7.87
CA ALA A 3 7.65 -17.53 7.75
C ALA A 3 7.48 -18.38 9.03
N GLU A 4 8.56 -18.85 9.65
CA GLU A 4 8.49 -19.58 10.93
C GLU A 4 7.92 -18.70 12.05
N GLU A 5 8.34 -17.44 12.13
CA GLU A 5 7.79 -16.50 13.12
C GLU A 5 6.31 -16.22 12.85
N THR A 6 5.93 -16.06 11.58
CA THR A 6 4.52 -15.93 11.18
C THR A 6 3.70 -17.15 11.60
N ALA A 7 4.23 -18.36 11.40
CA ALA A 7 3.57 -19.62 11.79
C ALA A 7 3.37 -19.71 13.31
N LYS A 8 4.38 -19.34 14.11
CA LYS A 8 4.28 -19.30 15.58
C LYS A 8 3.16 -18.35 16.04
N VAL A 9 3.04 -17.16 15.42
CA VAL A 9 1.98 -16.19 15.76
C VAL A 9 0.60 -16.74 15.38
N ILE A 10 0.47 -17.40 14.23
CA ILE A 10 -0.79 -18.04 13.82
C ILE A 10 -1.19 -19.13 14.82
N GLU A 11 -0.27 -20.02 15.18
CA GLU A 11 -0.54 -21.06 16.19
C GLU A 11 -0.91 -20.47 17.55
N LEU A 12 -0.21 -19.42 17.98
CA LEU A 12 -0.50 -18.71 19.22
C LEU A 12 -1.94 -18.19 19.20
N ARG A 13 -2.39 -17.53 18.13
CA ARG A 13 -3.77 -17.03 18.01
C ARG A 13 -4.81 -18.13 17.95
N ARG A 14 -4.52 -19.27 17.30
CA ARG A 14 -5.42 -20.43 17.26
C ARG A 14 -5.62 -21.04 18.65
N LYS A 15 -4.57 -21.11 19.46
CA LYS A 15 -4.62 -21.70 20.81
C LYS A 15 -5.25 -20.76 21.85
N ASN A 16 -5.34 -19.47 21.56
CA ASN A 16 -5.71 -18.43 22.52
C ASN A 16 -6.80 -17.51 21.91
N PRO A 17 -8.09 -17.90 21.94
CA PRO A 17 -9.19 -17.13 21.34
C PRO A 17 -9.34 -15.70 21.90
N GLU A 18 -8.88 -15.45 23.11
CA GLU A 18 -8.83 -14.13 23.74
C GLU A 18 -7.84 -13.16 23.06
N LEU A 19 -6.88 -13.68 22.29
CA LEU A 19 -5.96 -12.87 21.48
C LEU A 19 -6.55 -12.49 20.12
N ARG A 20 -7.82 -12.81 19.85
CA ARG A 20 -8.51 -12.47 18.60
C ARG A 20 -8.51 -10.95 18.38
N ARG A 21 -8.16 -10.54 17.17
CA ARG A 21 -8.15 -9.13 16.73
C ARG A 21 -8.90 -8.97 15.43
N ASN A 22 -9.48 -7.78 15.21
CA ASN A 22 -10.07 -7.42 13.92
C ASN A 22 -8.96 -6.91 12.99
N ASP A 23 -8.12 -7.82 12.50
CA ASP A 23 -6.99 -7.52 11.61
C ASP A 23 -6.89 -8.49 10.42
N ILE A 24 -6.01 -8.17 9.47
CA ILE A 24 -5.85 -8.94 8.23
C ILE A 24 -5.40 -10.38 8.52
N LEU A 25 -4.53 -10.58 9.53
CA LEU A 25 -4.07 -11.92 9.90
C LEU A 25 -5.23 -12.77 10.40
N GLN A 26 -6.09 -12.21 11.26
CA GLN A 26 -7.28 -12.92 11.72
C GLN A 26 -8.25 -13.20 10.57
N ASN A 27 -8.44 -12.26 9.65
CA ASN A 27 -9.28 -12.49 8.47
C ASN A 27 -8.75 -13.65 7.59
N LEU A 28 -7.42 -13.79 7.46
CA LEU A 28 -6.82 -14.92 6.73
C LEU A 28 -6.98 -16.25 7.49
N ILE A 29 -6.87 -16.24 8.82
CA ILE A 29 -7.13 -17.41 9.66
C ILE A 29 -8.61 -17.82 9.56
N ASP A 30 -9.53 -16.87 9.64
CA ASP A 30 -10.97 -17.14 9.56
C ASP A 30 -11.41 -17.61 8.16
N ALA A 31 -10.67 -17.21 7.12
CA ALA A 31 -10.85 -17.69 5.75
C ALA A 31 -10.25 -19.08 5.51
N GLU A 32 -9.60 -19.68 6.51
CA GLU A 32 -9.15 -21.06 6.48
C GLU A 32 -10.38 -21.99 6.47
N TYR A 33 -10.71 -22.49 5.29
CA TYR A 33 -11.64 -23.58 5.15
C TYR A 33 -10.84 -24.84 4.85
N GLU A 34 -10.74 -25.73 5.83
CA GLU A 34 -10.29 -27.08 5.56
C GLU A 34 -11.40 -27.84 4.84
N GLU A 35 -11.01 -28.76 3.97
CA GLU A 35 -11.87 -29.76 3.33
C GLU A 35 -12.46 -30.77 4.34
N GLN A 36 -12.69 -30.36 5.59
CA GLN A 36 -13.19 -31.19 6.69
C GLN A 36 -14.73 -31.35 6.72
N ALA A 37 -15.43 -30.94 5.65
CA ALA A 37 -16.87 -31.22 5.48
C ALA A 37 -17.18 -32.14 4.28
N ALA A 38 -16.18 -32.86 3.76
CA ALA A 38 -16.37 -33.88 2.71
C ALA A 38 -16.29 -35.33 3.24
N LYS A 39 -16.36 -35.54 4.55
CA LYS A 39 -16.58 -36.86 5.16
C LYS A 39 -17.77 -36.79 6.13
N GLN A 40 -18.82 -37.52 5.77
CA GLN A 40 -20.15 -37.67 6.41
C GLN A 40 -21.11 -36.51 6.02
N THR A 41 -22.20 -36.71 5.27
CA THR A 41 -23.07 -37.88 5.16
C THR A 41 -23.84 -37.83 3.84
N SER A 42 -23.96 -38.99 3.18
CA SER A 42 -24.98 -39.25 2.19
C SER A 42 -26.38 -39.14 2.82
N SER A 43 -27.22 -38.18 2.42
CA SER A 43 -28.62 -38.37 2.00
C SER A 43 -29.36 -37.03 1.80
N ASP A 44 -30.09 -36.95 0.68
CA ASP A 44 -31.38 -36.28 0.49
C ASP A 44 -31.57 -34.79 0.87
N LYS A 45 -31.55 -33.91 -0.14
CA LYS A 45 -32.75 -33.38 -0.85
C LYS A 45 -32.51 -32.00 -1.47
N THR A 46 -32.96 -31.89 -2.72
CA THR A 46 -33.14 -30.69 -3.55
C THR A 46 -33.95 -29.58 -2.88
N THR A 47 -33.49 -28.33 -3.04
CA THR A 47 -34.35 -27.19 -3.46
C THR A 47 -33.52 -26.11 -4.17
N ASN A 48 -34.08 -25.58 -5.26
CA ASN A 48 -33.56 -24.52 -6.10
C ASN A 48 -33.45 -23.18 -5.35
N GLY A 49 -32.33 -22.49 -5.53
CA GLY A 49 -32.15 -21.08 -5.19
C GLY A 49 -30.90 -20.52 -5.86
N MET A 50 -31.09 -19.64 -6.85
CA MET A 50 -30.00 -18.87 -7.46
C MET A 50 -29.38 -17.93 -6.42
N GLU A 51 -28.28 -18.34 -5.81
CA GLU A 51 -27.28 -17.41 -5.28
C GLU A 51 -26.00 -17.58 -6.09
N LYS A 52 -25.63 -16.54 -6.87
CA LYS A 52 -24.26 -16.37 -7.35
C LYS A 52 -23.36 -16.00 -6.16
N GLY A 53 -23.24 -16.91 -5.19
CA GLY A 53 -22.32 -16.83 -4.07
C GLY A 53 -20.94 -17.33 -4.49
N LEU A 54 -19.90 -16.76 -3.89
CA LEU A 54 -18.49 -17.15 -4.01
C LEU A 54 -18.33 -18.66 -4.24
N HIS A 55 -17.58 -19.04 -5.28
CA HIS A 55 -17.15 -20.43 -5.49
C HIS A 55 -16.63 -21.02 -4.16
N ARG A 56 -17.34 -22.03 -3.64
CA ARG A 56 -17.02 -22.77 -2.41
C ARG A 56 -15.71 -23.57 -2.48
N ASP A 57 -15.00 -23.53 -3.61
CA ASP A 57 -13.71 -24.22 -3.84
C ASP A 57 -12.46 -23.40 -3.50
N ARG A 58 -12.58 -22.17 -3.00
CA ARG A 58 -11.40 -21.38 -2.60
C ARG A 58 -11.01 -21.67 -1.16
N THR A 59 -10.35 -22.81 -0.93
CA THR A 59 -9.71 -23.14 0.33
C THR A 59 -8.38 -22.39 0.48
N LEU A 60 -8.21 -21.65 1.58
CA LEU A 60 -6.94 -21.03 1.95
C LEU A 60 -6.22 -21.95 2.95
N SER A 61 -5.39 -22.86 2.43
CA SER A 61 -4.58 -23.77 3.26
C SER A 61 -3.69 -23.01 4.24
N SER A 62 -3.39 -23.59 5.40
CA SER A 62 -2.40 -23.07 6.37
C SER A 62 -1.10 -22.56 5.75
N GLU A 63 -0.53 -23.28 4.77
CA GLU A 63 0.69 -22.84 4.07
C GLU A 63 0.48 -21.50 3.34
N LYS A 64 -0.61 -21.37 2.58
CA LYS A 64 -0.98 -20.12 1.91
C LYS A 64 -1.25 -19.00 2.91
N ILE A 65 -1.81 -19.28 4.08
CA ILE A 65 -2.01 -18.26 5.13
C ILE A 65 -0.66 -17.73 5.61
N ILE A 66 0.27 -18.63 5.93
CA ILE A 66 1.63 -18.26 6.35
C ILE A 66 2.30 -17.43 5.25
N GLN A 67 2.32 -17.91 4.00
CA GLN A 67 2.96 -17.23 2.88
C GLN A 67 2.37 -15.84 2.63
N ASN A 68 1.04 -15.71 2.56
CA ASN A 68 0.39 -14.42 2.33
C ASN A 68 0.64 -13.47 3.50
N SER A 69 0.56 -13.95 4.74
CA SER A 69 0.80 -13.14 5.94
C SER A 69 2.26 -12.64 5.99
N THR A 70 3.23 -13.50 5.67
CA THR A 70 4.64 -13.11 5.62
C THR A 70 4.89 -12.07 4.53
N VAL A 71 4.33 -12.24 3.32
CA VAL A 71 4.48 -11.27 2.24
C VAL A 71 3.86 -9.92 2.60
N LEU A 72 2.66 -9.92 3.20
CA LEU A 72 2.01 -8.69 3.64
C LEU A 72 2.80 -7.97 4.73
N PHE A 73 3.37 -8.71 5.69
CA PHE A 73 4.20 -8.13 6.74
C PHE A 73 5.46 -7.47 6.17
N VAL A 74 6.24 -8.20 5.35
CA VAL A 74 7.47 -7.65 4.76
C VAL A 74 7.17 -6.47 3.85
N ALA A 75 6.17 -6.61 2.96
CA ALA A 75 5.81 -5.56 2.03
C ALA A 75 5.27 -4.30 2.74
N GLY A 76 4.47 -4.46 3.79
CA GLY A 76 3.90 -3.34 4.55
C GLY A 76 4.89 -2.67 5.49
N PHE A 77 5.83 -3.41 6.06
CA PHE A 77 6.76 -2.86 7.06
C PHE A 77 7.90 -2.07 6.40
N GLU A 78 8.68 -2.72 5.54
CA GLU A 78 9.94 -2.14 5.02
C GLU A 78 9.68 -0.94 4.10
N THR A 79 8.64 -1.01 3.26
CA THR A 79 8.30 0.06 2.33
C THR A 79 7.76 1.30 3.03
N THR A 80 6.86 1.13 4.01
CA THR A 80 6.32 2.23 4.83
C THR A 80 7.41 2.88 5.69
N ALA A 81 8.29 2.08 6.31
CA ALA A 81 9.42 2.60 7.09
C ALA A 81 10.38 3.43 6.23
N SER A 82 10.68 2.95 5.01
CA SER A 82 11.51 3.69 4.05
C SER A 82 10.85 5.00 3.62
N ALA A 83 9.54 4.97 3.32
CA ALA A 83 8.78 6.18 2.98
C ALA A 83 8.80 7.21 4.11
N LEU A 84 8.59 6.78 5.35
CA LEU A 84 8.67 7.64 6.53
C LEU A 84 10.06 8.24 6.72
N SER A 85 11.11 7.45 6.48
CA SER A 85 12.50 7.91 6.60
C SER A 85 12.83 8.99 5.55
N TYR A 86 12.40 8.81 4.30
CA TYR A 86 12.55 9.86 3.28
C TYR A 86 11.73 11.10 3.59
N LEU A 87 10.53 10.92 4.15
CA LEU A 87 9.63 12.01 4.50
C LEU A 87 10.19 12.84 5.67
N THR A 88 10.67 12.20 6.74
CA THR A 88 11.32 12.91 7.85
C THR A 88 12.59 13.61 7.41
N PHE A 89 13.39 12.98 6.53
CA PHE A 89 14.54 13.62 5.89
C PHE A 89 14.12 14.88 5.09
N ALA A 90 13.06 14.80 4.29
CA ALA A 90 12.55 15.94 3.53
C ALA A 90 12.09 17.07 4.46
N LEU A 91 11.36 16.74 5.53
CA LEU A 91 10.86 17.73 6.48
C LEU A 91 11.98 18.43 7.27
N GLY A 92 13.05 17.72 7.66
CA GLY A 92 14.23 18.34 8.25
C GLY A 92 14.97 19.24 7.25
N LYS A 93 15.12 18.79 6.01
CA LYS A 93 15.81 19.53 4.94
C LYS A 93 15.04 20.78 4.45
N TYR A 94 13.71 20.79 4.53
CA TYR A 94 12.85 21.88 4.05
C TYR A 94 11.98 22.45 5.19
N PRO A 95 12.52 23.31 6.08
CA PRO A 95 11.80 23.81 7.24
C PRO A 95 10.48 24.53 6.91
N ALA A 96 10.43 25.29 5.81
CA ALA A 96 9.20 25.96 5.38
C ALA A 96 8.07 24.98 5.01
N VAL A 97 8.41 23.81 4.47
CA VAL A 97 7.43 22.75 4.20
C VAL A 97 6.98 22.13 5.53
N GLN A 98 7.91 21.90 6.46
CA GLN A 98 7.60 21.38 7.78
C GLN A 98 6.67 22.31 8.57
N ASP A 99 6.90 23.62 8.52
CA ASP A 99 6.06 24.61 9.18
C ASP A 99 4.64 24.63 8.58
N LYS A 100 4.49 24.51 7.25
CA LYS A 100 3.18 24.36 6.60
C LYS A 100 2.46 23.06 7.00
N VAL A 101 3.17 21.94 7.07
CA VAL A 101 2.60 20.66 7.55
C VAL A 101 2.11 20.79 9.00
N ARG A 102 2.91 21.43 9.87
CA ARG A 102 2.51 21.69 11.27
C ARG A 102 1.27 22.57 11.35
N GLN A 103 1.21 23.62 10.55
CA GLN A 103 0.08 24.52 10.50
C GLN A 103 -1.20 23.77 10.07
N GLU A 104 -1.16 23.02 8.97
CA GLU A 104 -2.29 22.20 8.53
C GLU A 104 -2.74 21.22 9.63
N ALA A 105 -1.79 20.52 10.25
CA ALA A 105 -2.08 19.60 11.34
C ALA A 105 -2.80 20.28 12.53
N GLN A 106 -2.34 21.48 12.93
CA GLN A 106 -2.92 22.25 14.02
C GLN A 106 -4.33 22.78 13.68
N GLU A 107 -4.53 23.27 12.47
CA GLU A 107 -5.82 23.78 12.01
C GLU A 107 -6.87 22.67 11.94
N VAL A 108 -6.52 21.53 11.34
CA VAL A 108 -7.43 20.38 11.21
C VAL A 108 -7.81 19.83 12.60
N LEU A 109 -6.85 19.76 13.53
CA LEU A 109 -7.13 19.32 14.89
C LEU A 109 -7.98 20.28 15.70
N SER A 110 -7.75 21.60 15.56
CA SER A 110 -8.57 22.62 16.21
C SER A 110 -10.02 22.54 15.75
N ASN A 111 -10.25 22.24 14.47
CA ASN A 111 -11.59 22.18 13.88
C ASN A 111 -12.33 20.84 14.11
N HIS A 112 -11.60 19.72 14.18
CA HIS A 112 -12.21 18.37 14.20
C HIS A 112 -11.95 17.59 15.50
N GLY A 113 -11.05 18.05 16.36
CA GLY A 113 -10.79 17.51 17.70
C GLY A 113 -10.04 16.17 17.76
N LYS A 114 -10.01 15.37 16.68
CA LYS A 114 -9.33 14.06 16.64
C LYS A 114 -8.74 13.73 15.26
N LEU A 115 -7.69 12.90 15.25
CA LEU A 115 -7.13 12.31 14.04
C LEU A 115 -7.78 10.95 13.77
N ASP A 116 -9.00 10.95 13.26
CA ASP A 116 -9.64 9.72 12.77
C ASP A 116 -9.37 9.48 11.28
N TYR A 117 -9.86 8.35 10.79
CA TYR A 117 -9.65 7.91 9.41
C TYR A 117 -10.09 8.95 8.38
N GLU A 118 -11.28 9.54 8.56
CA GLU A 118 -11.82 10.54 7.64
C GLU A 118 -10.98 11.82 7.65
N THR A 119 -10.59 12.28 8.85
CA THR A 119 -9.75 13.47 9.02
C THR A 119 -8.41 13.31 8.30
N ILE A 120 -7.71 12.19 8.51
CA ILE A 120 -6.41 11.94 7.86
C ILE A 120 -6.56 11.80 6.34
N THR A 121 -7.59 11.10 5.88
CA THR A 121 -7.71 10.77 4.44
C THR A 121 -8.30 11.89 3.59
N GLN A 122 -9.07 12.81 4.18
CA GLN A 122 -9.80 13.83 3.42
C GLN A 122 -9.39 15.27 3.74
N LYS A 123 -8.83 15.54 4.93
CA LYS A 123 -8.58 16.91 5.39
C LYS A 123 -7.11 17.31 5.36
N MET A 124 -6.19 16.34 5.33
CA MET A 124 -4.74 16.58 5.34
C MET A 124 -4.19 16.68 3.90
N LYS A 125 -4.64 17.71 3.16
CA LYS A 125 -4.33 17.87 1.73
C LYS A 125 -2.85 18.12 1.48
N TYR A 126 -2.26 19.09 2.20
CA TYR A 126 -0.86 19.46 2.04
C TYR A 126 0.09 18.34 2.51
N VAL A 127 -0.23 17.65 3.61
CA VAL A 127 0.48 16.42 4.00
C VAL A 127 0.46 15.40 2.87
N GLY A 128 -0.68 15.19 2.21
CA GLY A 128 -0.80 14.31 1.04
C GLY A 128 0.11 14.74 -0.13
N GLN A 129 0.24 16.04 -0.36
CA GLN A 129 1.15 16.60 -1.37
C GLN A 129 2.62 16.32 -1.03
N VAL A 130 3.02 16.56 0.23
CA VAL A 130 4.39 16.32 0.71
C VAL A 130 4.75 14.83 0.63
N ILE A 131 3.82 13.94 1.01
CA ILE A 131 3.98 12.49 0.86
C ILE A 131 4.18 12.11 -0.61
N SER A 132 3.36 12.65 -1.51
CA SER A 132 3.44 12.37 -2.95
C SER A 132 4.77 12.83 -3.54
N GLU A 133 5.23 14.04 -3.20
CA GLU A 133 6.51 14.58 -3.68
C GLU A 133 7.71 13.83 -3.11
N THR A 134 7.63 13.40 -1.85
CA THR A 134 8.65 12.54 -1.23
C THR A 134 8.78 11.22 -1.99
N MET A 135 7.67 10.51 -2.21
CA MET A 135 7.68 9.23 -2.93
C MET A 135 8.01 9.38 -4.41
N ARG A 136 7.83 10.58 -5.00
CA ARG A 136 8.29 10.88 -6.36
C ARG A 136 9.81 10.93 -6.42
N ILE A 137 10.45 11.68 -5.53
CA ILE A 137 11.90 11.88 -5.55
C ILE A 137 12.65 10.62 -5.06
N TRP A 138 12.08 9.97 -4.04
CA TRP A 138 12.61 8.76 -3.40
C TRP A 138 11.54 7.68 -3.29
N PRO A 139 11.26 6.94 -4.39
CA PRO A 139 10.29 5.86 -4.38
C PRO A 139 10.79 4.69 -3.51
N PRO A 140 10.02 4.22 -2.51
CA PRO A 140 10.45 3.11 -1.63
C PRO A 140 10.66 1.78 -2.35
N ALA A 141 9.96 1.53 -3.45
CA ALA A 141 10.04 0.28 -4.20
C ALA A 141 10.36 0.57 -5.68
N LEU A 142 11.60 0.27 -6.08
CA LEU A 142 12.08 0.57 -7.45
C LEU A 142 11.72 -0.50 -8.48
N THR A 143 11.73 -1.77 -8.09
CA THR A 143 11.65 -2.93 -9.01
C THR A 143 10.29 -3.65 -8.98
N PHE A 144 9.39 -3.30 -8.06
CA PHE A 144 8.10 -4.00 -7.89
C PHE A 144 7.14 -3.87 -9.10
N THR A 145 7.42 -2.93 -10.01
CA THR A 145 6.69 -2.76 -11.27
C THR A 145 7.13 -3.75 -12.36
N THR A 146 8.07 -4.65 -12.08
CA THR A 146 8.49 -5.71 -13.01
C THR A 146 7.36 -6.71 -13.25
N ARG A 147 7.10 -7.02 -14.52
CA ARG A 147 6.13 -8.03 -14.97
C ARG A 147 6.81 -9.01 -15.90
N GLN A 148 6.36 -10.25 -15.89
CA GLN A 148 6.80 -11.26 -16.84
C GLN A 148 5.74 -11.46 -17.92
N ALA A 149 6.17 -11.44 -19.18
CA ALA A 149 5.33 -11.78 -20.32
C ALA A 149 4.87 -13.24 -20.20
N LYS A 150 3.56 -13.49 -20.22
CA LYS A 150 3.02 -14.86 -20.17
C LYS A 150 3.07 -15.57 -21.51
N GLU A 151 2.95 -14.81 -22.59
CA GLU A 151 2.93 -15.27 -23.96
C GLU A 151 3.76 -14.34 -24.84
N ASP A 152 4.08 -14.79 -26.04
CA ASP A 152 4.72 -13.96 -27.05
C ASP A 152 3.76 -12.81 -27.42
N PHE A 153 4.25 -11.57 -27.44
CA PHE A 153 3.46 -10.42 -27.85
C PHE A 153 4.29 -9.39 -28.59
N GLU A 154 3.63 -8.52 -29.35
CA GLU A 154 4.26 -7.42 -30.06
C GLU A 154 3.73 -6.08 -29.53
N TYR A 155 4.65 -5.15 -29.25
CA TYR A 155 4.29 -3.80 -28.85
C TYR A 155 5.18 -2.79 -29.59
N LYS A 156 4.54 -1.87 -30.32
CA LYS A 156 5.21 -0.84 -31.14
C LYS A 156 6.31 -1.41 -32.06
N GLY A 157 6.03 -2.56 -32.70
CA GLY A 157 6.97 -3.24 -33.61
C GLY A 157 8.07 -4.05 -32.92
N ILE A 158 8.11 -4.08 -31.58
CA ILE A 158 9.06 -4.89 -30.81
C ILE A 158 8.38 -6.18 -30.38
N LYS A 159 8.99 -7.31 -30.72
CA LYS A 159 8.51 -8.65 -30.33
C LYS A 159 9.14 -9.07 -29.01
N TYR A 160 8.30 -9.42 -28.05
CA TYR A 160 8.66 -9.94 -26.74
C TYR A 160 8.30 -11.41 -26.65
N LYS A 161 9.22 -12.23 -26.14
CA LYS A 161 8.98 -13.66 -25.93
C LYS A 161 8.32 -13.91 -24.58
N ALA A 162 7.52 -14.96 -24.50
CA ALA A 162 7.06 -15.51 -23.22
C ALA A 162 8.25 -15.68 -22.27
N GLY A 163 8.07 -15.33 -21.01
CA GLY A 163 9.13 -15.32 -19.99
C GLY A 163 9.95 -14.02 -19.91
N THR A 164 9.81 -13.09 -20.86
CA THR A 164 10.54 -11.81 -20.82
C THR A 164 10.09 -10.97 -19.63
N CYS A 165 11.04 -10.53 -18.79
CA CYS A 165 10.79 -9.58 -17.71
C CYS A 165 10.85 -8.15 -18.23
N ILE A 166 9.81 -7.38 -17.93
CA ILE A 166 9.63 -6.00 -18.36
C ILE A 166 9.42 -5.16 -17.10
N MET A 167 10.30 -4.19 -16.88
CA MET A 167 10.25 -3.29 -15.72
C MET A 167 9.89 -1.88 -16.18
N SER A 168 8.88 -1.28 -15.54
CA SER A 168 8.64 0.16 -15.67
C SER A 168 9.71 0.92 -14.87
N PRO A 169 10.53 1.78 -15.50
CA PRO A 169 11.63 2.45 -14.83
C PRO A 169 11.12 3.64 -13.99
N VAL A 170 10.48 3.35 -12.84
CA VAL A 170 9.75 4.31 -12.00
C VAL A 170 10.61 5.52 -11.64
N LEU A 171 11.83 5.28 -11.15
CA LEU A 171 12.75 6.34 -10.74
C LEU A 171 13.13 7.28 -11.88
N GLN A 172 13.37 6.71 -13.06
CA GLN A 172 13.74 7.48 -14.25
C GLN A 172 12.55 8.31 -14.74
N ILE A 173 11.34 7.74 -14.77
CA ILE A 173 10.12 8.45 -15.14
C ILE A 173 9.85 9.59 -14.16
N HIS A 174 9.97 9.34 -12.85
CA HIS A 174 9.76 10.33 -11.79
C HIS A 174 10.78 11.47 -11.84
N ARG A 175 11.95 11.24 -12.43
CA ARG A 175 13.01 12.25 -12.62
C ARG A 175 13.09 12.81 -14.03
N ASP A 176 12.15 12.45 -14.90
CA ASP A 176 12.13 12.90 -16.28
C ASP A 176 11.52 14.29 -16.40
N LYS A 177 12.30 15.24 -16.95
CA LYS A 177 11.88 16.63 -17.15
C LYS A 177 10.66 16.78 -18.06
N ARG A 178 10.37 15.79 -18.92
CA ARG A 178 9.18 15.78 -19.77
C ARG A 178 7.88 15.67 -18.98
N PHE A 179 7.93 15.08 -17.78
CA PHE A 179 6.77 14.90 -16.91
C PHE A 179 6.86 15.76 -15.63
N PHE A 180 8.08 16.01 -15.14
CA PHE A 180 8.33 16.76 -13.91
C PHE A 180 9.39 17.84 -14.17
N PRO A 181 8.97 19.09 -14.50
CA PRO A 181 9.89 20.22 -14.65
C PRO A 181 10.71 20.42 -13.37
N ASP A 182 12.02 20.67 -13.45
CA ASP A 182 12.92 20.71 -12.28
C ASP A 182 12.78 19.50 -11.33
N PRO A 183 13.02 18.28 -11.83
CA PRO A 183 12.61 17.03 -11.17
C PRO A 183 13.32 16.77 -9.84
N MET A 184 14.41 17.47 -9.54
CA MET A 184 15.14 17.33 -8.27
C MET A 184 14.78 18.42 -7.25
N LYS A 185 14.02 19.44 -7.65
CA LYS A 185 13.43 20.42 -6.72
C LYS A 185 12.28 19.73 -5.98
N PHE A 186 12.36 19.71 -4.65
CA PHE A 186 11.29 19.26 -3.79
C PHE A 186 10.19 20.32 -3.77
N ASP A 187 9.08 20.03 -4.43
CA ASP A 187 7.98 20.97 -4.63
C ASP A 187 6.63 20.26 -4.40
N PRO A 188 6.10 20.29 -3.16
CA PRO A 188 4.82 19.66 -2.84
C PRO A 188 3.66 20.18 -3.70
N ASP A 189 3.69 21.46 -4.08
CA ASP A 189 2.60 22.11 -4.82
C ASP A 189 2.40 21.47 -6.21
N ARG A 190 3.34 20.66 -6.71
CA ARG A 190 3.14 19.78 -7.88
C ARG A 190 1.90 18.90 -7.79
N PHE A 191 1.54 18.49 -6.59
CA PHE A 191 0.41 17.60 -6.31
C PHE A 191 -0.80 18.35 -5.73
N SER A 192 -0.81 19.68 -5.82
CA SER A 192 -1.95 20.51 -5.44
C SER A 192 -3.16 20.26 -6.37
N GLU A 193 -4.34 20.64 -5.89
CA GLU A 193 -5.59 20.51 -6.66
C GLU A 193 -5.54 21.38 -7.93
N GLU A 194 -4.91 22.56 -7.83
CA GLU A 194 -4.70 23.50 -8.93
C GLU A 194 -3.81 22.91 -10.05
N ASN A 195 -2.91 22.01 -9.70
CA ASN A 195 -2.01 21.34 -10.64
C ASN A 195 -2.52 19.95 -11.06
N GLU A 196 -3.74 19.57 -10.67
CA GLU A 196 -4.31 18.28 -11.07
C GLU A 196 -4.41 18.18 -12.60
N GLY A 197 -3.94 17.06 -13.16
CA GLY A 197 -3.96 16.81 -14.60
C GLY A 197 -2.78 17.39 -15.38
N ILE A 198 -1.94 18.25 -14.78
CA ILE A 198 -0.68 18.69 -15.40
C ILE A 198 0.29 17.51 -15.49
N ILE A 199 0.41 16.75 -14.40
CA ILE A 199 1.24 15.56 -14.34
C ILE A 199 0.46 14.38 -14.91
N SER A 200 1.05 13.71 -15.90
CA SER A 200 0.48 12.50 -16.45
C SER A 200 0.28 11.43 -15.37
N LYS A 201 -0.95 10.92 -15.23
CA LYS A 201 -1.29 9.89 -14.24
C LYS A 201 -0.45 8.62 -14.36
N ILE A 202 0.04 8.31 -15.57
CA ILE A 202 0.92 7.16 -15.79
C ILE A 202 2.39 7.45 -15.42
N ALA A 203 2.78 8.73 -15.34
CA ALA A 203 4.13 9.12 -14.95
C ALA A 203 4.32 9.02 -13.43
N PHE A 204 3.30 9.37 -12.64
CA PHE A 204 3.34 9.25 -11.18
C PHE A 204 2.82 7.89 -10.69
N GLN A 205 3.73 6.92 -10.60
CA GLN A 205 3.42 5.53 -10.23
C GLN A 205 4.15 4.98 -8.97
N PRO A 206 4.16 5.68 -7.81
CA PRO A 206 4.86 5.19 -6.60
C PRO A 206 4.28 3.87 -6.06
N PHE A 207 3.00 3.59 -6.36
CA PHE A 207 2.31 2.34 -6.03
C PHE A 207 2.03 1.46 -7.26
N GLY A 208 2.65 1.78 -8.39
CA GLY A 208 2.46 1.08 -9.65
C GLY A 208 1.11 1.43 -10.27
N ILE A 209 0.79 0.79 -11.40
CA ILE A 209 -0.43 1.06 -12.14
C ILE A 209 -1.02 -0.23 -12.72
N GLY A 210 -2.34 -0.22 -12.96
CA GLY A 210 -3.08 -1.34 -13.54
C GLY A 210 -3.50 -2.40 -12.51
N PRO A 211 -3.85 -3.61 -12.94
CA PRO A 211 -4.47 -4.66 -12.09
C PRO A 211 -3.53 -5.26 -11.05
N ARG A 212 -2.25 -4.86 -11.05
CA ARG A 212 -1.22 -5.27 -10.10
C ARG A 212 -0.61 -4.06 -9.40
N ASN A 213 -1.38 -2.99 -9.21
CA ASN A 213 -0.99 -1.89 -8.33
C ASN A 213 -0.89 -2.38 -6.88
N CYS A 214 -0.25 -1.60 -6.02
CA CYS A 214 -0.01 -1.97 -4.63
C CYS A 214 -1.34 -2.21 -3.88
N ALA A 215 -1.53 -3.44 -3.39
CA ALA A 215 -2.69 -3.80 -2.59
C ALA A 215 -2.76 -3.03 -1.27
N GLY A 216 -1.61 -2.64 -0.72
CA GLY A 216 -1.48 -1.91 0.54
C GLY A 216 -1.54 -0.39 0.42
N MET A 217 -1.75 0.19 -0.78
CA MET A 217 -1.64 1.64 -1.02
C MET A 217 -2.43 2.49 -0.02
N ARG A 218 -3.70 2.13 0.24
CA ARG A 218 -4.57 2.89 1.16
C ARG A 218 -4.08 2.82 2.60
N LEU A 219 -3.60 1.66 3.03
CA LEU A 219 -3.07 1.46 4.37
C LEU A 219 -1.76 2.24 4.54
N ALA A 220 -0.84 2.14 3.57
CA ALA A 220 0.43 2.86 3.60
C ALA A 220 0.23 4.38 3.68
N LEU A 221 -0.63 4.95 2.83
CA LEU A 221 -0.92 6.39 2.86
C LEU A 221 -1.51 6.83 4.21
N LEU A 222 -2.42 6.03 4.78
CA LEU A 222 -3.00 6.30 6.11
C LEU A 222 -1.93 6.26 7.19
N GLU A 223 -1.11 5.22 7.24
CA GLU A 223 -0.03 5.04 8.23
C GLU A 223 0.99 6.17 8.15
N ILE A 224 1.44 6.51 6.94
CA ILE A 224 2.43 7.57 6.71
C ILE A 224 1.86 8.92 7.16
N ALA A 225 0.66 9.27 6.70
CA ALA A 225 0.04 10.56 7.03
C ALA A 225 -0.25 10.68 8.52
N TYR A 226 -0.86 9.66 9.13
CA TYR A 226 -1.12 9.65 10.57
C TYR A 226 0.16 9.81 11.38
N THR A 227 1.20 9.05 11.04
CA THR A 227 2.48 9.08 11.74
C THR A 227 3.15 10.44 11.65
N VAL A 228 3.25 11.03 10.45
CA VAL A 228 3.89 12.34 10.28
C VAL A 228 3.11 13.44 10.97
N VAL A 229 1.78 13.48 10.84
CA VAL A 229 0.96 14.44 11.57
C VAL A 229 1.24 14.32 13.07
N LYS A 230 1.15 13.11 13.64
CA LYS A 230 1.45 12.89 15.07
C LYS A 230 2.85 13.35 15.46
N MET A 231 3.87 13.01 14.68
CA MET A 231 5.24 13.41 14.99
C MET A 231 5.43 14.93 14.92
N THR A 232 4.83 15.62 13.96
CA THR A 232 4.92 17.08 13.83
C THR A 232 4.26 17.83 14.98
N GLN A 233 3.33 17.21 15.71
CA GLN A 233 2.75 17.80 16.92
C GLN A 233 3.75 17.89 18.07
N HIS A 234 4.69 16.94 18.15
CA HIS A 234 5.55 16.74 19.32
C HIS A 234 7.03 17.05 19.03
N PHE A 235 7.46 16.98 17.77
CA PHE A 235 8.87 17.04 17.40
C PHE A 235 9.11 18.00 16.25
N ARG A 236 10.25 18.69 16.24
CA ARG A 236 10.78 19.46 15.10
C ARG A 236 12.03 18.75 14.60
N TRP A 237 12.08 18.47 13.30
CA TRP A 237 13.28 17.92 12.68
C TRP A 237 14.14 19.07 12.17
N GLU A 238 15.46 18.96 12.40
CA GLU A 238 16.49 19.94 12.09
C GLU A 238 17.66 19.27 11.36
#